data_AF-A0A3M1DH05-F1
#
_entry.id   AF-A0A3M1DH05-F1
#
_cell.length_a   1.000
_cell.length_b   1.000
_cell.length_c   1.000
_cell.angle_alpha   90.00
_cell.angle_beta   90.00
_cell.angle_gamma   90.00
#
_symmetry.space_group_name_H-M   'P 1'
#
loop_
_entity.id
_entity.type
_entity.pdbx_description
1 polymer ?
#
loop_
_entity_poly.entity_id
_entity_poly.type
_entity_poly.pdbx_seq_one_letter_code
_entity_poly.pdbx_strand_id
1 'polypeptide(L)'
;MVKASGKTLDVAISLVLAAAVAVTVVANSTRVGLTRDEGYYFQAAESYARWFELAVKSPKEALTERAIRRHFEVNREHPVLVKNLMALSYLAFAPKEPNRTWPPKQRGGYVRAMRLPAALFSALAVVLVFLLGRSIGNRRVGLLASMAFILAPRHFYHAGLACLDMPACATWLLVVLAWRKGRDSVAWSILTGLFFGIAISTKHNGWFLLPVLGLHWLVAERRGFKIGRDGIGLPPVPLALVAMVLLGPPVFFAHWPFLWHHTLERLGWYFSFHLHHVNYYWEYFGTLLTDPPFPWLYPFAVTAVTLPLATLVLA
;
A
#
# COMPACT_ATOMS: atom_id res chain seq x y z
N MET A 1 -11.18 19.01 -30.78
CA MET A 1 -11.54 17.56 -30.79
C MET A 1 -10.39 16.60 -30.45
N VAL A 2 -9.11 16.87 -30.79
CA VAL A 2 -7.98 15.92 -30.61
C VAL A 2 -7.57 15.64 -29.15
N LYS A 3 -7.78 16.58 -28.20
CA LYS A 3 -7.45 16.37 -26.77
C LYS A 3 -8.41 15.41 -26.04
N ALA A 4 -9.68 15.36 -26.46
CA ALA A 4 -10.70 14.55 -25.80
C ALA A 4 -10.52 13.04 -26.11
N SER A 5 -10.23 12.69 -27.37
CA SER A 5 -9.98 11.30 -27.76
C SER A 5 -8.77 10.69 -27.05
N GLY A 6 -7.74 11.53 -26.80
CA GLY A 6 -6.54 11.09 -26.11
C GLY A 6 -6.76 10.69 -24.66
N LYS A 7 -7.67 11.38 -23.94
CA LYS A 7 -8.02 11.06 -22.56
C LYS A 7 -8.90 9.81 -22.49
N THR A 8 -9.85 9.66 -23.41
CA THR A 8 -10.71 8.47 -23.49
C THR A 8 -9.89 7.21 -23.74
N LEU A 9 -8.89 7.27 -24.62
CA LEU A 9 -7.99 6.14 -24.87
C LEU A 9 -7.16 5.77 -23.64
N ASP A 10 -6.62 6.76 -22.91
CA ASP A 10 -5.82 6.50 -21.70
C ASP A 10 -6.68 5.84 -20.59
N VAL A 11 -7.96 6.22 -20.50
CA VAL A 11 -8.93 5.56 -19.61
C VAL A 11 -9.20 4.12 -20.06
N ALA A 12 -9.45 3.89 -21.35
CA ALA A 12 -9.69 2.55 -21.88
C ALA A 12 -8.49 1.62 -21.63
N ILE A 13 -7.26 2.09 -21.89
CA ILE A 13 -6.03 1.34 -21.60
C ILE A 13 -5.92 1.01 -20.11
N SER A 14 -6.20 1.99 -19.25
CA SER A 14 -6.14 1.79 -17.79
C SER A 14 -7.14 0.72 -17.33
N LEU A 15 -8.36 0.73 -17.87
CA LEU A 15 -9.38 -0.27 -17.55
C LEU A 15 -8.98 -1.66 -18.04
N VAL A 16 -8.43 -1.77 -19.25
CA VAL A 16 -7.94 -3.05 -19.80
C VAL A 16 -6.79 -3.60 -18.96
N LEU A 17 -5.80 -2.77 -18.60
CA LEU A 17 -4.70 -3.17 -17.73
C LEU A 17 -5.20 -3.63 -16.35
N ALA A 18 -6.09 -2.85 -15.73
CA ALA A 18 -6.65 -3.19 -14.43
C ALA A 18 -7.41 -4.53 -14.48
N ALA A 19 -8.28 -4.70 -15.48
CA ALA A 19 -9.06 -5.92 -15.65
C ALA A 19 -8.16 -7.13 -15.92
N ALA A 20 -7.18 -7.00 -16.83
CA ALA A 20 -6.25 -8.08 -17.15
C ALA A 20 -5.46 -8.53 -15.91
N VAL A 21 -4.93 -7.59 -15.12
CA VAL A 21 -4.18 -7.90 -13.90
C VAL A 21 -5.11 -8.50 -12.84
N ALA A 22 -6.23 -7.86 -12.53
CA ALA A 22 -7.15 -8.33 -11.50
C ALA A 22 -7.67 -9.75 -11.82
N VAL A 23 -8.12 -9.99 -13.06
CA VAL A 23 -8.61 -11.31 -13.48
C VAL A 23 -7.50 -12.35 -13.40
N THR A 24 -6.31 -12.05 -13.93
CA THR A 24 -5.18 -13.00 -13.94
C THR A 24 -4.76 -13.36 -12.52
N VAL A 25 -4.59 -12.37 -11.65
CA VAL A 25 -4.17 -12.56 -10.27
C VAL A 25 -5.22 -13.33 -9.46
N VAL A 26 -6.49 -12.93 -9.56
CA VAL A 26 -7.59 -13.60 -8.82
C VAL A 26 -7.78 -15.03 -9.33
N ALA A 27 -7.67 -15.28 -10.63
CA ALA A 27 -7.78 -16.63 -11.20
C ALA A 27 -6.64 -17.56 -10.75
N ASN A 28 -5.44 -17.03 -10.50
CA ASN A 28 -4.28 -17.80 -10.04
C ASN A 28 -4.11 -17.83 -8.51
N SER A 29 -4.96 -17.12 -7.77
CA SER A 29 -4.86 -16.96 -6.31
C SER A 29 -4.94 -18.26 -5.51
N THR A 30 -5.37 -19.39 -6.07
CA THR A 30 -5.39 -20.68 -5.36
C THR A 30 -4.23 -21.60 -5.75
N ARG A 31 -3.44 -21.20 -6.76
CA ARG A 31 -2.28 -21.96 -7.25
C ARG A 31 -0.99 -21.59 -6.52
N VAL A 32 -0.97 -20.44 -5.86
CA VAL A 32 0.16 -19.98 -5.05
C VAL A 32 -0.05 -20.43 -3.60
N GLY A 33 0.98 -21.04 -3.01
CA GLY A 33 0.97 -21.45 -1.60
C GLY A 33 0.70 -20.27 -0.65
N LEU A 34 0.30 -20.59 0.58
CA LEU A 34 0.11 -19.58 1.61
C LEU A 34 1.46 -19.20 2.22
N THR A 35 1.71 -17.90 2.33
CA THR A 35 2.89 -17.39 3.00
C THR A 35 2.64 -17.23 4.50
N ARG A 36 3.71 -17.08 5.28
CA ARG A 36 3.64 -16.84 6.73
C ARG A 36 2.77 -15.62 7.06
N ASP A 37 3.01 -14.51 6.38
CA ASP A 37 2.33 -13.24 6.61
C ASP A 37 0.82 -13.34 6.41
N GLU A 38 0.39 -14.07 5.37
CA GLU A 38 -1.02 -14.29 5.09
C GLU A 38 -1.75 -15.00 6.24
N GLY A 39 -1.08 -15.90 6.97
CA GLY A 39 -1.66 -16.53 8.16
C GLY A 39 -2.07 -15.51 9.21
N TYR A 40 -1.18 -14.57 9.55
CA TYR A 40 -1.46 -13.51 10.53
C TYR A 40 -2.54 -12.55 10.01
N TYR A 41 -2.48 -12.16 8.73
CA TYR A 41 -3.44 -11.23 8.14
C TYR A 41 -4.83 -11.84 7.98
N PHE A 42 -4.93 -13.13 7.64
CA PHE A 42 -6.19 -13.85 7.58
C PHE A 42 -6.86 -13.92 8.95
N GLN A 43 -6.11 -14.30 9.99
CA GLN A 43 -6.62 -14.36 11.35
C GLN A 43 -7.10 -12.97 11.83
N ALA A 44 -6.34 -11.91 11.54
CA ALA A 44 -6.73 -10.54 11.84
C ALA A 44 -8.01 -10.14 11.08
N ALA A 45 -8.08 -10.41 9.78
CA ALA A 45 -9.23 -10.08 8.94
C ALA A 45 -10.52 -10.78 9.41
N GLU A 46 -10.47 -12.06 9.77
CA GLU A 46 -11.62 -12.76 10.36
C GLU A 46 -12.06 -12.14 11.69
N SER A 47 -11.11 -11.70 12.51
CA SER A 47 -11.39 -10.99 13.75
C SER A 47 -12.05 -9.64 13.52
N TYR A 48 -11.57 -8.88 12.55
CA TYR A 48 -12.12 -7.57 12.20
C TYR A 48 -13.50 -7.72 11.52
N ALA A 49 -13.71 -8.81 10.77
CA ALA A 49 -15.00 -9.14 10.18
C ALA A 49 -16.09 -9.29 11.25
N ARG A 50 -15.80 -9.98 12.36
CA ARG A 50 -16.71 -10.06 13.51
C ARG A 50 -16.98 -8.70 14.14
N TRP A 51 -16.00 -7.79 14.15
CA TRP A 51 -16.23 -6.42 14.58
C TRP A 51 -17.17 -5.66 13.65
N PHE A 52 -17.02 -5.80 12.33
CA PHE A 52 -17.95 -5.19 11.38
C PHE A 52 -19.38 -5.72 11.55
N GLU A 53 -19.55 -7.04 11.77
CA GLU A 53 -20.86 -7.61 12.08
C GLU A 53 -21.44 -7.06 13.39
N LEU A 54 -20.62 -6.92 14.44
CA LEU A 54 -21.01 -6.33 15.72
C LEU A 54 -21.36 -4.85 15.56
N ALA A 55 -20.60 -4.09 14.77
CA ALA A 55 -20.85 -2.68 14.50
C ALA A 55 -22.20 -2.44 13.81
N VAL A 56 -22.64 -3.38 12.98
CA VAL A 56 -23.97 -3.34 12.35
C VAL A 56 -25.07 -3.76 13.34
N LYS A 57 -24.87 -4.86 14.08
CA LYS A 57 -25.90 -5.43 14.98
C LYS A 57 -26.08 -4.63 16.28
N SER A 58 -25.00 -4.09 16.82
CA SER A 58 -24.95 -3.42 18.12
C SER A 58 -23.86 -2.32 18.12
N PRO A 59 -24.09 -1.19 17.43
CA PRO A 59 -23.09 -0.14 17.24
C PRO A 59 -22.48 0.38 18.55
N LYS A 60 -23.31 0.58 19.58
CA LYS A 60 -22.84 1.06 20.90
C LYS A 60 -21.88 0.08 21.56
N GLU A 61 -22.15 -1.22 21.44
CA GLU A 61 -21.26 -2.26 21.96
C GLU A 61 -19.94 -2.31 21.18
N ALA A 62 -20.01 -2.24 19.85
CA ALA A 62 -18.84 -2.27 18.97
C ALA A 62 -17.84 -1.13 19.23
N LEU A 63 -18.33 0.02 19.71
CA LEU A 63 -17.52 1.19 20.04
C LEU A 63 -16.88 1.12 21.44
N THR A 64 -17.24 0.13 22.27
CA THR A 64 -16.62 -0.04 23.58
C THR A 64 -15.16 -0.46 23.45
N GLU A 65 -14.32 -0.03 24.40
CA GLU A 65 -12.91 -0.44 24.44
C GLU A 65 -12.76 -1.96 24.45
N ARG A 66 -13.58 -2.66 25.22
CA ARG A 66 -13.57 -4.12 25.33
C ARG A 66 -13.82 -4.80 23.98
N ALA A 67 -14.82 -4.35 23.22
CA ALA A 67 -15.13 -4.92 21.91
C ALA A 67 -14.02 -4.63 20.89
N ILE A 68 -13.54 -3.39 20.85
CA ILE A 68 -12.43 -2.98 19.97
C ILE A 68 -11.18 -3.80 20.27
N ARG A 69 -10.76 -3.87 21.54
CA ARG A 69 -9.57 -4.64 21.93
C ARG A 69 -9.72 -6.11 21.56
N ARG A 70 -10.87 -6.73 21.87
CA ARG A 70 -11.13 -8.13 21.53
C ARG A 70 -10.92 -8.44 20.05
N HIS A 71 -11.30 -7.51 19.16
CA HIS A 71 -11.28 -7.76 17.73
C HIS A 71 -10.03 -7.26 17.02
N PHE A 72 -9.47 -6.13 17.46
CA PHE A 72 -8.28 -5.52 16.86
C PHE A 72 -6.96 -5.92 17.53
N GLU A 73 -6.93 -6.87 18.49
CA GLU A 73 -5.69 -7.31 19.15
C GLU A 73 -4.72 -8.03 18.19
N VAL A 74 -5.26 -8.87 17.31
CA VAL A 74 -4.44 -9.68 16.40
C VAL A 74 -3.79 -8.77 15.36
N ASN A 75 -2.47 -8.87 15.24
CA ASN A 75 -1.65 -8.12 14.30
C ASN A 75 -1.81 -6.59 14.45
N ARG A 76 -2.05 -6.11 15.69
CA ARG A 76 -2.25 -4.69 16.03
C ARG A 76 -1.01 -3.82 15.85
N GLU A 77 0.14 -4.43 15.62
CA GLU A 77 1.38 -3.73 15.29
C GLU A 77 1.35 -3.16 13.87
N HIS A 78 0.49 -3.65 12.96
CA HIS A 78 0.40 -3.11 11.61
C HIS A 78 -0.88 -2.31 11.36
N PRO A 79 -0.82 -1.23 10.56
CA PRO A 79 -2.00 -0.49 10.11
C PRO A 79 -3.09 -1.39 9.51
N VAL A 80 -4.35 -1.02 9.73
CA VAL A 80 -5.49 -1.93 9.53
C VAL A 80 -6.23 -1.78 8.20
N LEU A 81 -5.93 -0.79 7.35
CA LEU A 81 -6.75 -0.52 6.16
C LEU A 81 -6.93 -1.75 5.26
N VAL A 82 -5.83 -2.41 4.91
CA VAL A 82 -5.86 -3.58 4.03
C VAL A 82 -6.55 -4.76 4.72
N LYS A 83 -6.32 -4.96 6.02
CA LYS A 83 -6.97 -6.02 6.82
C LYS A 83 -8.48 -5.77 6.98
N ASN A 84 -8.90 -4.52 7.11
CA ASN A 84 -10.31 -4.14 7.09
C ASN A 84 -10.94 -4.45 5.73
N LEU A 85 -10.25 -4.14 4.62
CA LEU A 85 -10.73 -4.50 3.29
C LEU A 85 -10.77 -6.03 3.08
N MET A 86 -9.82 -6.77 3.64
CA MET A 86 -9.85 -8.24 3.68
C MET A 86 -11.05 -8.76 4.48
N ALA A 87 -11.33 -8.17 5.64
CA ALA A 87 -12.47 -8.51 6.47
C ALA A 87 -13.80 -8.28 5.72
N LEU A 88 -13.95 -7.13 5.07
CA LEU A 88 -15.15 -6.83 4.27
C LEU A 88 -15.26 -7.75 3.05
N SER A 89 -14.14 -8.05 2.39
CA SER A 89 -14.10 -9.00 1.27
C SER A 89 -14.46 -10.41 1.71
N TYR A 90 -13.97 -10.84 2.88
CA TYR A 90 -14.32 -12.10 3.52
C TYR A 90 -15.82 -12.17 3.79
N LEU A 91 -16.41 -11.17 4.44
CA LEU A 91 -17.86 -11.12 4.71
C LEU A 91 -18.71 -11.18 3.42
N ALA A 92 -18.24 -10.53 2.35
CA ALA A 92 -18.97 -10.45 1.09
C ALA A 92 -18.84 -11.71 0.22
N PHE A 93 -17.67 -12.33 0.17
CA PHE A 93 -17.34 -13.33 -0.86
C PHE A 93 -16.84 -14.67 -0.32
N ALA A 94 -16.42 -14.75 0.95
CA ALA A 94 -16.02 -16.02 1.52
C ALA A 94 -17.27 -16.89 1.75
N PRO A 95 -17.22 -18.19 1.40
CA PRO A 95 -18.38 -19.05 1.63
C PRO A 95 -18.64 -19.26 3.13
N LYS A 96 -19.93 -19.24 3.48
CA LYS A 96 -20.42 -19.12 4.87
C LYS A 96 -20.35 -20.41 5.69
N GLU A 97 -20.25 -21.57 5.04
CA GLU A 97 -20.19 -22.86 5.75
C GLU A 97 -18.76 -23.43 5.74
N PRO A 98 -18.14 -23.62 6.91
CA PRO A 98 -16.79 -24.16 7.02
C PRO A 98 -16.82 -25.70 6.96
N ASN A 99 -17.34 -26.29 5.89
CA ASN A 99 -17.44 -27.75 5.85
C ASN A 99 -16.37 -28.34 4.94
N ARG A 100 -15.39 -29.09 5.46
CA ARG A 100 -14.18 -29.64 4.80
C ARG A 100 -14.40 -30.45 3.49
N THR A 101 -15.61 -30.52 2.95
CA THR A 101 -16.04 -31.26 1.75
C THR A 101 -16.60 -30.32 0.66
N TRP A 102 -15.85 -29.30 0.27
CA TRP A 102 -16.32 -28.29 -0.70
C TRP A 102 -16.46 -28.88 -2.12
N PRO A 103 -17.55 -28.56 -2.85
CA PRO A 103 -17.63 -28.82 -4.29
C PRO A 103 -16.44 -28.19 -5.01
N PRO A 104 -15.89 -28.79 -6.10
CA PRO A 104 -14.73 -28.27 -6.81
C PRO A 104 -14.81 -26.78 -7.17
N LYS A 105 -16.02 -26.27 -7.46
CA LYS A 105 -16.30 -24.87 -7.80
C LYS A 105 -16.04 -23.89 -6.65
N GLN A 106 -16.20 -24.33 -5.40
CA GLN A 106 -16.05 -23.47 -4.22
C GLN A 106 -14.62 -23.55 -3.64
N ARG A 107 -13.83 -24.58 -3.98
CA ARG A 107 -12.47 -24.77 -3.44
C ARG A 107 -11.62 -23.49 -3.62
N GLY A 108 -10.98 -23.08 -2.54
CA GLY A 108 -10.17 -21.85 -2.49
C GLY A 108 -10.96 -20.54 -2.57
N GLY A 109 -12.29 -20.56 -2.40
CA GLY A 109 -13.11 -19.34 -2.31
C GLY A 109 -12.73 -18.45 -1.13
N TYR A 110 -12.42 -19.05 0.03
CA TYR A 110 -11.87 -18.35 1.19
C TYR A 110 -10.57 -17.58 0.85
N VAL A 111 -9.59 -18.28 0.29
CA VAL A 111 -8.28 -17.70 -0.08
C VAL A 111 -8.46 -16.60 -1.13
N ARG A 112 -9.35 -16.80 -2.11
CA ARG A 112 -9.73 -15.79 -3.09
C ARG A 112 -10.28 -14.52 -2.45
N ALA A 113 -11.23 -14.65 -1.53
CA ALA A 113 -11.81 -13.51 -0.82
C ALA A 113 -10.75 -12.74 -0.03
N MET A 114 -9.88 -13.45 0.70
CA MET A 114 -8.80 -12.80 1.46
C MET A 114 -7.76 -12.12 0.55
N ARG A 115 -7.42 -12.69 -0.61
CA ARG A 115 -6.45 -12.12 -1.56
C ARG A 115 -7.05 -11.00 -2.44
N LEU A 116 -8.37 -10.91 -2.57
CA LEU A 116 -9.03 -9.99 -3.50
C LEU A 116 -8.63 -8.52 -3.30
N PRO A 117 -8.61 -7.94 -2.08
CA PRO A 117 -8.20 -6.54 -1.91
C PRO A 117 -6.78 -6.27 -2.40
N ALA A 118 -5.82 -7.15 -2.06
CA ALA A 118 -4.44 -7.01 -2.51
C ALA A 118 -4.30 -7.15 -4.03
N ALA A 119 -5.09 -8.03 -4.65
CA ALA A 119 -5.15 -8.16 -6.11
C ALA A 119 -5.68 -6.87 -6.78
N LEU A 120 -6.70 -6.23 -6.20
CA LEU A 120 -7.24 -4.96 -6.69
C LEU A 120 -6.21 -3.82 -6.53
N PHE A 121 -5.47 -3.77 -5.42
CA PHE A 121 -4.36 -2.84 -5.26
C PHE A 121 -3.24 -3.10 -6.27
N SER A 122 -2.96 -4.35 -6.60
CA SER A 122 -1.97 -4.70 -7.63
C SER A 122 -2.40 -4.22 -9.01
N ALA A 123 -3.67 -4.40 -9.38
CA ALA A 123 -4.24 -3.84 -10.59
C ALA A 123 -4.16 -2.30 -10.60
N LEU A 124 -4.47 -1.65 -9.47
CA LEU A 124 -4.30 -0.20 -9.31
C LEU A 124 -2.84 0.22 -9.48
N ALA A 125 -1.87 -0.48 -8.87
CA ALA A 125 -0.45 -0.16 -9.02
C ALA A 125 -0.03 -0.17 -10.50
N VAL A 126 -0.44 -1.17 -11.28
CA VAL A 126 -0.14 -1.26 -12.72
C VAL A 126 -0.72 -0.07 -13.49
N VAL A 127 -1.97 0.33 -13.18
CA VAL A 127 -2.57 1.53 -13.77
C VAL A 127 -1.79 2.79 -13.38
N LEU A 128 -1.39 2.93 -12.12
CA LEU A 128 -0.65 4.10 -11.66
C LEU A 128 0.75 4.18 -12.29
N VAL A 129 1.42 3.05 -12.49
CA VAL A 129 2.68 3.00 -13.27
C VAL A 129 2.45 3.42 -14.72
N PHE A 130 1.38 2.94 -15.36
CA PHE A 130 1.01 3.39 -16.71
C PHE A 130 0.79 4.91 -16.77
N LEU A 131 0.01 5.46 -15.84
CA LEU A 131 -0.29 6.89 -15.78
C LEU A 131 0.96 7.73 -15.48
N LEU A 132 1.86 7.24 -14.62
CA LEU A 132 3.13 7.88 -14.33
C LEU A 132 4.02 7.93 -15.57
N GLY A 133 4.27 6.78 -16.22
CA GLY A 133 5.06 6.71 -17.46
C GLY A 133 4.44 7.54 -18.58
N ARG A 134 3.10 7.54 -18.70
CA ARG A 134 2.36 8.39 -19.63
C ARG A 134 2.56 9.88 -19.37
N SER A 135 2.67 10.28 -18.10
CA SER A 135 2.83 11.69 -17.69
C SER A 135 4.26 12.22 -17.83
N ILE A 136 5.26 11.33 -17.81
CA ILE A 136 6.68 11.65 -17.97
C ILE A 136 7.07 11.61 -19.46
N GLY A 137 6.61 10.59 -20.18
CA GLY A 137 6.87 10.43 -21.61
C GLY A 137 5.58 10.40 -22.42
N ASN A 138 5.25 9.22 -22.94
CA ASN A 138 4.10 9.01 -23.82
C ASN A 138 3.40 7.68 -23.49
N ARG A 139 2.35 7.34 -24.25
CA ARG A 139 1.58 6.10 -24.04
C ARG A 139 2.43 4.84 -24.11
N ARG A 140 3.38 4.77 -25.03
CA ARG A 140 4.27 3.61 -25.19
C ARG A 140 5.15 3.46 -23.95
N VAL A 141 5.70 4.57 -23.44
CA VAL A 141 6.46 4.58 -22.18
C VAL A 141 5.61 4.07 -21.02
N GLY A 142 4.37 4.56 -20.88
CA GLY A 142 3.45 4.08 -19.86
C GLY A 142 3.17 2.59 -19.95
N LEU A 143 2.87 2.09 -21.16
CA LEU A 143 2.59 0.66 -21.40
C LEU A 143 3.80 -0.22 -21.12
N LEU A 144 4.97 0.15 -21.63
CA LEU A 144 6.21 -0.59 -21.40
C LEU A 144 6.58 -0.61 -19.91
N ALA A 145 6.43 0.52 -19.21
CA ALA A 145 6.69 0.60 -17.78
C ALA A 145 5.72 -0.27 -16.97
N SER A 146 4.43 -0.23 -17.27
CA SER A 146 3.43 -1.03 -16.54
C SER A 146 3.59 -2.52 -16.80
N MET A 147 3.94 -2.92 -18.03
CA MET A 147 4.28 -4.29 -18.38
C MET A 147 5.57 -4.75 -17.68
N ALA A 148 6.65 -3.97 -17.75
CA ALA A 148 7.91 -4.30 -17.09
C ALA A 148 7.74 -4.43 -15.57
N PHE A 149 6.90 -3.58 -14.96
CA PHE A 149 6.56 -3.67 -13.55
C PHE A 149 5.86 -4.99 -13.20
N ILE A 150 4.74 -5.32 -13.84
CA ILE A 150 3.95 -6.51 -13.44
C ILE A 150 4.54 -7.84 -13.93
N LEU A 151 5.29 -7.84 -15.04
CA LEU A 151 5.92 -9.03 -15.58
C LEU A 151 7.25 -9.38 -14.89
N ALA A 152 7.76 -8.51 -14.02
CA ALA A 152 8.88 -8.88 -13.16
C ALA A 152 8.42 -10.03 -12.22
N PRO A 153 9.11 -11.19 -12.19
CA PRO A 153 8.65 -12.38 -11.47
C PRO A 153 8.31 -12.11 -10.00
N ARG A 154 9.12 -11.31 -9.33
CA ARG A 154 8.88 -10.91 -7.94
C ARG A 154 7.59 -10.11 -7.78
N HIS A 155 7.36 -9.09 -8.61
CA HIS A 155 6.14 -8.29 -8.51
C HIS A 155 4.91 -9.12 -8.84
N PHE A 156 4.97 -9.98 -9.86
CA PHE A 156 3.87 -10.88 -10.20
C PHE A 156 3.54 -11.84 -9.06
N TYR A 157 4.56 -12.40 -8.40
CA TYR A 157 4.39 -13.26 -7.22
C TYR A 157 3.68 -12.49 -6.09
N HIS A 158 4.18 -11.31 -5.72
CA HIS A 158 3.57 -10.49 -4.67
C HIS A 158 2.17 -9.96 -5.03
N ALA A 159 1.86 -9.80 -6.32
CA ALA A 159 0.56 -9.31 -6.78
C ALA A 159 -0.61 -10.17 -6.31
N GLY A 160 -0.38 -11.49 -6.17
CA GLY A 160 -1.39 -12.45 -5.73
C GLY A 160 -1.43 -12.74 -4.24
N LEU A 161 -0.51 -12.20 -3.44
CA LEU A 161 -0.49 -12.45 -2.01
C LEU A 161 -1.41 -11.49 -1.26
N ALA A 162 -2.06 -11.97 -0.21
CA ALA A 162 -2.79 -11.15 0.74
C ALA A 162 -1.83 -10.45 1.72
N CYS A 163 -0.86 -9.71 1.19
CA CYS A 163 0.15 -8.98 1.94
C CYS A 163 0.03 -7.47 1.72
N LEU A 164 0.77 -6.70 2.52
CA LEU A 164 0.69 -5.23 2.53
C LEU A 164 1.58 -4.57 1.46
N ASP A 165 2.45 -5.32 0.78
CA ASP A 165 3.51 -4.76 -0.09
C ASP A 165 2.98 -4.12 -1.37
N MET A 166 2.11 -4.82 -2.11
CA MET A 166 1.50 -4.29 -3.33
C MET A 166 0.49 -3.18 -3.03
N PRO A 167 -0.36 -3.28 -1.99
CA PRO A 167 -1.10 -2.13 -1.47
C PRO A 167 -0.20 -0.93 -1.16
N ALA A 168 0.91 -1.12 -0.44
CA ALA A 168 1.83 -0.03 -0.13
C ALA A 168 2.39 0.60 -1.40
N CYS A 169 2.85 -0.22 -2.36
CA CYS A 169 3.32 0.26 -3.67
C CYS A 169 2.27 1.12 -4.39
N ALA A 170 1.02 0.65 -4.48
CA ALA A 170 -0.08 1.39 -5.11
C ALA A 170 -0.33 2.74 -4.43
N THR A 171 -0.41 2.76 -3.10
CA THR A 171 -0.68 3.98 -2.35
C THR A 171 0.48 4.99 -2.40
N TRP A 172 1.73 4.52 -2.43
CA TRP A 172 2.89 5.37 -2.66
C TRP A 172 2.85 6.02 -4.03
N LEU A 173 2.58 5.24 -5.10
CA LEU A 173 2.43 5.76 -6.46
C LEU A 173 1.29 6.79 -6.54
N LEU A 174 0.19 6.55 -5.83
CA LEU A 174 -0.95 7.46 -5.76
C LEU A 174 -0.55 8.81 -5.14
N VAL A 175 0.19 8.78 -4.03
CA VAL A 175 0.72 9.99 -3.38
C VAL A 175 1.69 10.72 -4.30
N VAL A 176 2.62 10.02 -4.95
CA VAL A 176 3.60 10.64 -5.88
C VAL A 176 2.91 11.31 -7.07
N LEU A 177 1.91 10.66 -7.66
CA LEU A 177 1.14 11.24 -8.77
C LEU A 177 0.32 12.46 -8.34
N ALA A 178 -0.30 12.40 -7.15
CA ALA A 178 -1.03 13.53 -6.60
C ALA A 178 -0.09 14.69 -6.24
N TRP A 179 1.05 14.40 -5.63
CA TRP A 179 2.12 15.36 -5.32
C TRP A 179 2.57 16.12 -6.57
N ARG A 180 2.82 15.39 -7.67
CA ARG A 180 3.21 16.00 -8.95
C ARG A 180 2.14 16.96 -9.47
N LYS A 181 0.86 16.56 -9.43
CA LYS A 181 -0.27 17.41 -9.85
C LYS A 181 -0.55 18.55 -8.86
N GLY A 182 -0.19 18.38 -7.60
CA GLY A 182 -0.39 19.35 -6.53
C GLY A 182 0.41 20.64 -6.72
N ARG A 183 1.53 20.58 -7.46
CA ARG A 183 2.33 21.78 -7.79
C ARG A 183 1.53 22.85 -8.52
N ASP A 184 0.55 22.44 -9.34
CA ASP A 184 -0.27 23.34 -10.15
C ASP A 184 -1.74 23.36 -9.70
N SER A 185 -2.09 22.68 -8.60
CA SER A 185 -3.49 22.52 -8.19
C SER A 185 -3.67 22.33 -6.70
N VAL A 186 -4.46 23.24 -6.11
CA VAL A 186 -4.90 23.18 -4.70
C VAL A 186 -5.67 21.89 -4.42
N ALA A 187 -6.58 21.49 -5.31
CA ALA A 187 -7.35 20.26 -5.14
C ALA A 187 -6.44 19.03 -5.07
N TRP A 188 -5.44 18.92 -5.94
CA TRP A 188 -4.47 17.83 -5.90
C TRP A 188 -3.53 17.90 -4.69
N SER A 189 -3.22 19.10 -4.19
CA SER A 189 -2.49 19.26 -2.93
C SER A 189 -3.27 18.69 -1.73
N ILE A 190 -4.57 18.98 -1.64
CA ILE A 190 -5.46 18.41 -0.61
C ILE A 190 -5.55 16.89 -0.77
N LEU A 191 -5.79 16.40 -2.00
CA LEU A 191 -5.83 14.96 -2.28
C LEU A 191 -4.52 14.25 -1.94
N THR A 192 -3.37 14.91 -2.09
CA THR A 192 -2.07 14.36 -1.68
C THR A 192 -2.07 14.06 -0.18
N GLY A 193 -2.64 14.94 0.65
CA GLY A 193 -2.77 14.72 2.08
C GLY A 193 -3.69 13.54 2.44
N LEU A 194 -4.84 13.42 1.76
CA LEU A 194 -5.76 12.29 1.96
C LEU A 194 -5.13 10.96 1.52
N PHE A 195 -4.46 10.94 0.36
CA PHE A 195 -3.76 9.75 -0.12
C PHE A 195 -2.56 9.37 0.75
N PHE A 196 -1.87 10.36 1.33
CA PHE A 196 -0.82 10.10 2.31
C PHE A 196 -1.39 9.43 3.55
N GLY A 197 -2.54 9.91 4.05
CA GLY A 197 -3.31 9.25 5.09
C GLY A 197 -3.60 7.78 4.76
N ILE A 198 -4.08 7.50 3.55
CA ILE A 198 -4.31 6.14 3.04
C ILE A 198 -3.00 5.32 2.99
N ALA A 199 -1.88 5.92 2.60
CA ALA A 199 -0.59 5.23 2.52
C ALA A 199 -0.07 4.81 3.90
N ILE A 200 -0.07 5.71 4.89
CA ILE A 200 0.32 5.37 6.27
C ILE A 200 -0.66 4.37 6.92
N SER A 201 -1.92 4.39 6.47
CA SER A 201 -2.96 3.44 6.87
C SER A 201 -2.79 2.04 6.28
N THR A 202 -1.98 1.93 5.22
CA THR A 202 -1.72 0.69 4.49
C THR A 202 -0.54 -0.06 5.08
N LYS A 203 0.58 0.65 5.33
CA LYS A 203 1.80 0.10 5.93
C LYS A 203 2.58 1.23 6.58
N HIS A 204 3.24 0.97 7.71
CA HIS A 204 3.98 1.99 8.45
C HIS A 204 5.07 2.67 7.60
N ASN A 205 5.60 1.99 6.57
CA ASN A 205 6.59 2.58 5.68
C ASN A 205 6.06 3.82 4.96
N GLY A 206 4.74 4.00 4.83
CA GLY A 206 4.12 5.21 4.27
C GLY A 206 4.64 6.49 4.92
N TRP A 207 5.07 6.45 6.18
CA TRP A 207 5.65 7.61 6.87
C TRP A 207 6.91 8.16 6.18
N PHE A 208 7.66 7.32 5.45
CA PHE A 208 8.83 7.74 4.66
C PHE A 208 8.48 8.68 3.50
N LEU A 209 7.22 8.75 3.06
CA LEU A 209 6.81 9.69 2.00
C LEU A 209 7.02 11.15 2.42
N LEU A 210 6.87 11.49 3.71
CA LEU A 210 7.13 12.85 4.19
C LEU A 210 8.59 13.29 3.99
N PRO A 211 9.61 12.59 4.56
CA PRO A 211 11.00 13.00 4.36
C PRO A 211 11.45 12.84 2.90
N VAL A 212 10.98 11.84 2.15
CA VAL A 212 11.34 11.65 0.73
C VAL A 212 10.81 12.78 -0.13
N LEU A 213 9.52 13.15 -0.01
CA LEU A 213 8.94 14.24 -0.79
C LEU A 213 9.42 15.61 -0.30
N GLY A 214 9.69 15.74 0.99
CA GLY A 214 10.38 16.89 1.57
C GLY A 214 11.75 17.10 0.94
N LEU A 215 12.61 16.07 0.93
CA LEU A 215 13.92 16.11 0.29
C LEU A 215 13.81 16.41 -1.21
N HIS A 216 12.89 15.75 -1.91
CA HIS A 216 12.63 16.03 -3.32
C HIS A 216 12.27 17.52 -3.53
N TRP A 217 11.43 18.10 -2.68
CA TRP A 217 11.12 19.54 -2.72
C TRP A 217 12.37 20.39 -2.49
N LEU A 218 13.16 20.11 -1.45
CA LEU A 218 14.41 20.84 -1.16
C LEU A 218 15.36 20.83 -2.37
N VAL A 219 15.52 19.67 -3.03
CA VAL A 219 16.39 19.50 -4.21
C VAL A 219 15.81 20.19 -5.46
N ALA A 220 14.49 20.09 -5.67
CA ALA A 220 13.80 20.69 -6.80
C ALA A 220 13.80 22.22 -6.72
N GLU A 221 13.60 22.78 -5.53
CA GLU A 221 13.57 24.22 -5.26
C GLU A 221 14.91 24.75 -4.73
N ARG A 222 16.02 24.03 -4.95
CA ARG A 222 17.35 24.38 -4.43
C ARG A 222 17.82 25.80 -4.77
N ARG A 223 17.32 26.37 -5.88
CA ARG A 223 17.63 27.76 -6.29
C ARG A 223 16.88 28.82 -5.47
N GLY A 224 15.80 28.43 -4.81
CA GLY A 224 15.07 29.28 -3.88
C GLY A 224 15.74 29.40 -2.50
N PHE A 225 16.73 28.54 -2.22
CA PHE A 225 17.54 28.66 -1.00
C PHE A 225 18.48 29.84 -1.11
N LYS A 226 18.43 30.73 -0.12
CA LYS A 226 19.34 31.86 0.01
C LYS A 226 20.09 31.71 1.32
N ILE A 227 21.42 31.64 1.25
CA ILE A 227 22.29 31.71 2.42
C ILE A 227 22.97 33.07 2.38
N GLY A 228 22.64 33.92 3.35
CA GLY A 228 23.17 35.28 3.45
C GLY A 228 23.58 35.62 4.88
N ARG A 229 24.07 36.85 5.08
CA ARG A 229 24.46 37.34 6.42
C ARG A 229 23.31 37.34 7.41
N ASP A 230 22.07 37.45 6.93
CA ASP A 230 20.85 37.51 7.74
C ASP A 230 20.19 36.14 7.96
N GLY A 231 20.84 35.04 7.54
CA GLY A 231 20.39 33.67 7.80
C GLY A 231 20.03 32.85 6.55
N ILE A 232 19.19 31.83 6.74
CA ILE A 232 18.77 30.86 5.72
C ILE A 232 17.34 31.19 5.26
N GLY A 233 17.20 31.62 4.01
CA GLY A 233 15.91 31.76 3.34
C GLY A 233 15.48 30.43 2.71
N LEU A 234 14.33 29.90 3.11
CA LEU A 234 13.73 28.70 2.54
C LEU A 234 12.76 29.04 1.39
N PRO A 235 12.63 28.17 0.37
CA PRO A 235 11.56 28.31 -0.61
C PRO A 235 10.17 28.15 0.05
N PRO A 236 9.08 28.60 -0.60
CA PRO A 236 7.73 28.40 -0.09
C PRO A 236 7.42 26.91 0.10
N VAL A 237 6.88 26.55 1.26
CA VAL A 237 6.48 25.17 1.56
C VAL A 237 5.27 24.80 0.70
N PRO A 238 5.32 23.68 -0.07
CA PRO A 238 4.20 23.24 -0.89
C PRO A 238 2.97 22.96 -0.03
N LEU A 239 1.79 23.42 -0.48
CA LEU A 239 0.52 23.14 0.18
C LEU A 239 0.30 21.62 0.37
N ALA A 240 0.80 20.79 -0.56
CA ALA A 240 0.74 19.35 -0.44
C ALA A 240 1.46 18.81 0.81
N LEU A 241 2.62 19.35 1.22
CA LEU A 241 3.29 18.93 2.47
C LEU A 241 2.45 19.30 3.69
N VAL A 242 1.89 20.51 3.69
CA VAL A 242 1.00 20.97 4.76
C VAL A 242 -0.24 20.06 4.85
N ALA A 243 -0.86 19.75 3.70
CA ALA A 243 -2.00 18.84 3.63
C ALA A 243 -1.66 17.43 4.11
N MET A 244 -0.47 16.89 3.80
CA MET A 244 -0.02 15.59 4.31
C MET A 244 0.07 15.57 5.84
N VAL A 245 0.63 16.61 6.45
CA VAL A 245 0.75 16.71 7.91
C VAL A 245 -0.60 16.91 8.59
N LEU A 246 -1.49 17.72 7.99
CA LEU A 246 -2.79 18.04 8.60
C LEU A 246 -3.87 16.97 8.36
N LEU A 247 -3.89 16.33 7.18
CA LEU A 247 -4.94 15.38 6.80
C LEU A 247 -4.52 13.91 6.98
N GLY A 248 -3.22 13.61 6.88
CA GLY A 248 -2.71 12.25 7.01
C GLY A 248 -3.05 11.60 8.35
N PRO A 249 -2.65 12.20 9.49
CA PRO A 249 -2.91 11.63 10.81
C PRO A 249 -4.40 11.44 11.13
N PRO A 250 -5.32 12.39 10.85
CA PRO A 250 -6.74 12.16 11.01
C PRO A 250 -7.28 10.98 10.20
N VAL A 251 -6.87 10.86 8.93
CA VAL A 251 -7.26 9.70 8.10
C VAL A 251 -6.77 8.41 8.73
N PHE A 252 -5.50 8.35 9.14
CA PHE A 252 -4.89 7.19 9.80
C PHE A 252 -5.60 6.78 11.09
N PHE A 253 -6.00 7.76 11.91
CA PHE A 253 -6.75 7.52 13.14
C PHE A 253 -8.17 7.03 12.87
N ALA A 254 -8.84 7.58 11.85
CA ALA A 254 -10.25 7.33 11.58
C ALA A 254 -10.57 5.89 11.17
N HIS A 255 -9.68 5.17 10.49
CA HIS A 255 -9.94 3.78 10.07
C HIS A 255 -9.42 2.72 11.06
N TRP A 256 -8.76 3.15 12.15
CA TRP A 256 -8.12 2.25 13.11
C TRP A 256 -8.75 2.31 14.51
N PRO A 257 -9.84 1.56 14.76
CA PRO A 257 -10.56 1.59 16.03
C PRO A 257 -9.70 1.35 17.27
N PHE A 258 -8.65 0.53 17.14
CA PHE A 258 -7.69 0.31 18.21
C PHE A 258 -7.08 1.62 18.74
N LEU A 259 -6.97 2.68 17.95
CA LEU A 259 -6.38 3.94 18.42
C LEU A 259 -7.39 4.84 19.17
N TRP A 260 -8.69 4.55 19.14
CA TRP A 260 -9.72 5.47 19.65
C TRP A 260 -9.81 5.56 21.18
N HIS A 261 -9.40 4.51 21.88
CA HIS A 261 -9.35 4.45 23.34
C HIS A 261 -7.90 4.38 23.80
N HIS A 262 -7.56 5.05 24.92
CA HIS A 262 -6.17 5.17 25.40
C HIS A 262 -5.21 5.65 24.30
N THR A 263 -5.66 6.65 23.54
CA THR A 263 -5.03 7.10 22.28
C THR A 263 -3.54 7.38 22.42
N LEU A 264 -3.14 8.18 23.42
CA LEU A 264 -1.74 8.56 23.61
C LEU A 264 -0.87 7.34 23.97
N GLU A 265 -1.37 6.44 24.82
CA GLU A 265 -0.69 5.21 25.20
C GLU A 265 -0.50 4.29 23.99
N ARG A 266 -1.55 4.05 23.21
CA ARG A 266 -1.51 3.13 22.05
C ARG A 266 -0.69 3.69 20.89
N LEU A 267 -0.72 5.00 20.67
CA LEU A 267 0.18 5.66 19.73
C LEU A 267 1.64 5.55 20.20
N GLY A 268 1.91 5.84 21.48
CA GLY A 268 3.24 5.69 22.07
C GLY A 268 3.78 4.26 21.94
N TRP A 269 2.94 3.26 22.24
CA TRP A 269 3.25 1.85 22.03
C TRP A 269 3.55 1.54 20.55
N TYR A 270 2.69 2.00 19.63
CA TYR A 270 2.87 1.76 18.19
C TYR A 270 4.21 2.31 17.69
N PHE A 271 4.56 3.55 18.03
CA PHE A 271 5.84 4.13 17.62
C PHE A 271 7.02 3.42 18.30
N SER A 272 6.93 3.13 19.61
CA SER A 272 7.98 2.42 20.35
C SER A 272 8.24 1.02 19.79
N PHE A 273 7.20 0.29 19.41
CA PHE A 273 7.31 -1.03 18.78
C PHE A 273 8.11 -0.96 17.47
N HIS A 274 7.88 0.06 16.64
CA HIS A 274 8.59 0.18 15.35
C HIS A 274 10.01 0.72 15.47
N LEU A 275 10.38 1.32 16.61
CA LEU A 275 11.77 1.66 16.91
C LEU A 275 12.61 0.42 17.25
N HIS A 276 11.98 -0.66 17.69
CA HIS A 276 12.62 -1.93 18.05
C HIS A 276 12.21 -3.01 17.03
N HIS A 277 12.94 -3.08 15.92
CA HIS A 277 12.61 -4.02 14.84
C HIS A 277 12.76 -5.48 15.29
N VAL A 278 11.72 -6.29 15.03
CA VAL A 278 11.85 -7.75 15.03
C VAL A 278 12.61 -8.16 13.77
N ASN A 279 13.79 -8.75 13.94
CA ASN A 279 14.57 -9.26 12.83
C ASN A 279 14.06 -10.64 12.43
N TYR A 280 13.78 -10.81 11.14
CA TYR A 280 13.43 -12.11 10.59
C TYR A 280 14.67 -12.73 9.96
N TYR A 281 14.85 -14.03 10.21
CA TYR A 281 15.96 -14.77 9.65
C TYR A 281 15.89 -14.76 8.12
N TRP A 282 17.00 -14.41 7.50
CA TRP A 282 17.08 -14.30 6.04
C TRP A 282 18.38 -14.89 5.54
N GLU A 283 18.31 -15.84 4.61
CA GLU A 283 19.51 -16.40 4.00
C GLU A 283 20.03 -15.50 2.87
N TYR A 284 21.29 -15.11 2.96
CA TYR A 284 21.98 -14.24 2.00
C TYR A 284 23.30 -14.89 1.59
N PHE A 285 23.36 -15.43 0.37
CA PHE A 285 24.54 -16.13 -0.18
C PHE A 285 25.13 -17.19 0.77
N GLY A 286 24.28 -18.06 1.32
CA GLY A 286 24.68 -19.12 2.25
C GLY A 286 24.94 -18.65 3.69
N THR A 287 24.72 -17.37 3.99
CA THR A 287 24.81 -16.82 5.35
C THR A 287 23.41 -16.57 5.90
N LEU A 288 23.06 -17.17 7.03
CA LEU A 288 21.82 -16.86 7.74
C LEU A 288 21.97 -15.54 8.50
N LEU A 289 21.33 -14.48 8.02
CA LEU A 289 21.27 -13.19 8.69
C LEU A 289 20.21 -13.26 9.80
N THR A 290 20.63 -13.08 11.05
CA THR A 290 19.72 -13.07 12.21
C THR A 290 19.55 -11.68 12.80
N ASP A 291 20.62 -10.87 12.79
CA ASP A 291 20.68 -9.58 13.48
C ASP A 291 21.47 -8.53 12.67
N PRO A 292 21.19 -7.23 12.88
CA PRO A 292 21.93 -6.13 12.24
C PRO A 292 23.37 -6.01 12.75
N PRO A 293 24.27 -5.35 12.00
CA PRO A 293 24.01 -4.67 10.72
C PRO A 293 23.88 -5.66 9.57
N PHE A 294 22.79 -5.54 8.80
CA PHE A 294 22.61 -6.32 7.58
C PHE A 294 23.48 -5.75 6.44
N PRO A 295 23.88 -6.59 5.45
CA PRO A 295 24.70 -6.13 4.35
C PRO A 295 24.04 -4.97 3.59
N TRP A 296 24.71 -3.83 3.51
CA TRP A 296 24.17 -2.64 2.83
C TRP A 296 23.93 -2.88 1.33
N LEU A 297 24.64 -3.84 0.73
CA LEU A 297 24.46 -4.28 -0.65
C LEU A 297 23.19 -5.10 -0.89
N TYR A 298 22.55 -5.60 0.17
CA TYR A 298 21.37 -6.46 0.10
C TYR A 298 20.27 -5.95 -0.86
N PRO A 299 19.74 -4.71 -0.75
CA PRO A 299 18.68 -4.24 -1.64
C PRO A 299 19.10 -4.24 -3.12
N PHE A 300 20.37 -3.96 -3.42
CA PHE A 300 20.90 -3.98 -4.78
C PHE A 300 21.04 -5.41 -5.31
N ALA A 301 21.57 -6.33 -4.50
CA ALA A 301 21.68 -7.74 -4.84
C ALA A 301 20.31 -8.36 -5.11
N VAL A 302 19.33 -8.13 -4.22
CA VAL A 302 17.98 -8.65 -4.43
C VAL A 302 17.35 -8.04 -5.68
N THR A 303 17.53 -6.74 -5.93
CA THR A 303 17.05 -6.10 -7.17
C THR A 303 17.65 -6.74 -8.41
N ALA A 304 18.97 -6.96 -8.41
CA ALA A 304 19.70 -7.54 -9.54
C ALA A 304 19.26 -8.96 -9.89
N VAL A 305 18.91 -9.78 -8.90
CA VAL A 305 18.50 -11.18 -9.12
C VAL A 305 16.99 -11.38 -9.29
N THR A 306 16.17 -10.38 -8.94
CA THR A 306 14.70 -10.50 -8.99
C THR A 306 14.04 -9.71 -10.13
N LEU A 307 14.75 -8.77 -10.74
CA LEU A 307 14.28 -8.06 -11.93
C LEU A 307 14.83 -8.68 -13.21
N PRO A 308 14.05 -8.68 -14.30
CA PRO A 308 14.56 -9.11 -15.62
C PRO A 308 15.76 -8.25 -16.06
N LEU A 309 16.78 -8.90 -16.63
CA LEU A 309 17.98 -8.21 -17.13
C LEU A 309 17.66 -7.07 -18.09
N ALA A 310 16.68 -7.27 -18.99
CA ALA A 310 16.24 -6.23 -19.92
C ALA A 310 15.75 -4.97 -19.19
N THR A 311 15.07 -5.11 -18.05
CA THR A 311 14.64 -3.97 -17.23
C THR A 311 15.83 -3.26 -16.59
N LEU A 312 16.83 -4.01 -16.12
CA LEU A 312 18.02 -3.44 -15.48
C LEU A 312 18.94 -2.70 -16.47
N VAL A 313 19.12 -3.25 -17.67
CA VAL A 313 20.00 -2.66 -18.70
C VAL A 313 19.40 -1.38 -19.31
N LEU A 314 18.06 -1.26 -19.31
CA LEU A 314 17.35 -0.11 -19.88
C LEU A 314 17.06 1.01 -18.87
N ALA A 315 17.30 0.79 -17.57
CA ALA A 315 17.04 1.74 -16.48
C ALA A 315 18.26 2.62 -16.18
#